data_AF-A0A7W9G950-F1
#
_entry.id   AF-A0A7W9G950-F1
#
_cell.length_a   1.000
_cell.length_b   1.000
_cell.length_c   1.000
_cell.angle_alpha   90.00
_cell.angle_beta   90.00
_cell.angle_gamma   90.00
#
_symmetry.space_group_name_H-M   'P 1'
#
loop_
_entity.id
_entity.type
_entity.pdbx_description
1 polymer ?
#
loop_
_entity_poly.entity_id
_entity_poly.type
_entity_poly.pdbx_seq_one_letter_code
_entity_poly.pdbx_strand_id
1 'polypeptide(L)'
;MSLRVRVSMSMVLLLIMSLITTPARAAAPGDVVSAQPTTVYLLPGKLLEVPVNAWHLLYNSTSATGSLNTVSGTLLVPKSGYPLGARPIVGYAVGTHGLGDQCAPSVSMSQGREAELALVSLFLLKGYAVAMTDYEGLGTPGPHTYMAGISQGHAVLDSIRAATRVSGAGLSDRAPVAVMGYSQGGASAGWAAQLQPSYAPELRLKGVAAGGVPADLHAVADHLDGGSDFGLAAAAGVGLDAAYPELNLQADLNDRGRALLADAADDCVGDLGKLSGLSFSDLSPIDLLNQPKWLARLGENRLGATAPRVPMFLYHARGDQIIPLSVGSTLRSEYCRAGVNVRWTALPAPDHVTGAVEGGPLAIEWLALRILGLPAIGNC
;
A
#
# COMPACT_ATOMS: atom_id res chain seq x y z
N MET A 1 -50.36 72.42 34.69
CA MET A 1 -49.61 71.91 33.53
C MET A 1 -48.20 71.48 33.98
N SER A 2 -47.98 70.19 34.20
CA SER A 2 -46.68 69.49 34.10
C SER A 2 -46.86 68.05 34.61
N LEU A 3 -47.30 67.18 33.72
CA LEU A 3 -47.41 65.74 33.96
C LEU A 3 -46.00 65.13 33.85
N ARG A 4 -45.45 64.59 34.94
CA ARG A 4 -44.18 63.83 34.92
C ARG A 4 -44.48 62.36 34.60
N VAL A 5 -44.12 61.93 33.40
CA VAL A 5 -44.17 60.52 32.96
C VAL A 5 -42.94 59.78 33.48
N ARG A 6 -43.15 58.71 34.24
CA ARG A 6 -42.09 57.75 34.62
C ARG A 6 -41.91 56.74 33.49
N VAL A 7 -40.72 56.68 32.91
CA VAL A 7 -40.32 55.63 31.97
C VAL A 7 -39.77 54.45 32.77
N SER A 8 -40.43 53.30 32.67
CA SER A 8 -39.97 52.02 33.25
C SER A 8 -39.03 51.36 32.24
N MET A 9 -37.78 51.11 32.63
CA MET A 9 -36.77 50.47 31.78
C MET A 9 -36.78 48.96 32.05
N SER A 10 -37.43 48.20 31.17
CA SER A 10 -37.42 46.74 31.20
C SER A 10 -36.05 46.22 30.74
N MET A 11 -35.36 45.50 31.62
CA MET A 11 -34.07 44.88 31.36
C MET A 11 -34.29 43.55 30.64
N VAL A 12 -33.95 43.48 29.35
CA VAL A 12 -33.92 42.23 28.57
C VAL A 12 -32.61 41.50 28.89
N LEU A 13 -32.72 40.35 29.54
CA LEU A 13 -31.60 39.47 29.85
C LEU A 13 -31.29 38.63 28.59
N LEU A 14 -30.24 38.99 27.84
CA LEU A 14 -29.71 38.14 26.77
C LEU A 14 -28.94 36.97 27.39
N LEU A 15 -29.47 35.75 27.24
CA LEU A 15 -28.75 34.52 27.50
C LEU A 15 -27.70 34.34 26.39
N ILE A 16 -26.42 34.54 26.72
CA ILE A 16 -25.30 34.19 25.83
C ILE A 16 -25.11 32.66 25.95
N MET A 17 -25.61 31.90 24.97
CA MET A 17 -25.22 30.51 24.78
C MET A 17 -23.72 30.51 24.44
N SER A 18 -22.89 30.16 25.42
CA SER A 18 -21.47 29.91 25.19
C SER A 18 -21.34 28.63 24.38
N LEU A 19 -21.08 28.77 23.08
CA LEU A 19 -20.60 27.68 22.24
C LEU A 19 -19.28 27.19 22.82
N ILE A 20 -19.30 26.02 23.45
CA ILE A 20 -18.08 25.27 23.76
C ILE A 20 -17.54 24.81 22.40
N THR A 21 -16.69 25.62 21.79
CA THR A 21 -15.90 25.23 20.63
C THR A 21 -14.81 24.29 21.12
N THR A 22 -15.06 22.98 21.08
CA THR A 22 -13.97 22.01 21.18
C THR A 22 -12.99 22.29 20.04
N PRO A 23 -11.69 22.53 20.31
CA PRO A 23 -10.74 22.79 19.25
C PRO A 23 -10.71 21.58 18.31
N ALA A 24 -10.82 21.84 16.99
CA ALA A 24 -10.73 20.80 15.98
C ALA A 24 -9.37 20.11 16.10
N ARG A 25 -9.36 18.78 16.26
CA ARG A 25 -8.14 17.98 16.28
C ARG A 25 -7.46 18.08 14.92
N ALA A 26 -6.15 18.32 14.89
CA ALA A 26 -5.38 18.25 13.65
C ALA A 26 -5.53 16.86 13.00
N ALA A 27 -5.66 16.83 11.69
CA ALA A 27 -5.69 15.60 10.90
C ALA A 27 -4.40 14.79 11.14
N ALA A 28 -4.56 13.51 11.43
CA ALA A 28 -3.44 12.60 11.66
C ALA A 28 -3.49 11.41 10.69
N PRO A 29 -2.35 10.73 10.47
CA PRO A 29 -2.32 9.50 9.69
C PRO A 29 -3.32 8.45 10.20
N GLY A 30 -3.97 7.78 9.23
CA GLY A 30 -5.07 6.85 9.42
C GLY A 30 -6.42 7.49 9.75
N ASP A 31 -6.54 8.82 9.85
CA ASP A 31 -7.86 9.46 10.03
C ASP A 31 -8.71 9.26 8.78
N VAL A 32 -9.95 8.84 8.97
CA VAL A 32 -10.91 8.64 7.89
C VAL A 32 -11.41 10.00 7.42
N VAL A 33 -11.12 10.35 6.17
CA VAL A 33 -11.63 11.53 5.47
C VAL A 33 -13.05 11.25 4.98
N SER A 34 -13.27 10.09 4.36
CA SER A 34 -14.60 9.60 4.02
C SER A 34 -14.65 8.07 4.01
N ALA A 35 -15.82 7.51 4.34
CA ALA A 35 -16.08 6.08 4.26
C ALA A 35 -17.48 5.87 3.66
N GLN A 36 -17.52 5.53 2.38
CA GLN A 36 -18.76 5.34 1.65
C GLN A 36 -19.00 3.84 1.47
N PRO A 37 -20.18 3.29 1.84
CA PRO A 37 -20.52 1.92 1.51
C PRO A 37 -20.36 1.65 0.01
N THR A 38 -19.78 0.52 -0.34
CA THR A 38 -19.59 0.10 -1.73
C THR A 38 -19.92 -1.39 -1.88
N THR A 39 -20.02 -1.83 -3.14
CA THR A 39 -20.18 -3.25 -3.49
C THR A 39 -18.95 -3.72 -4.24
N VAL A 40 -18.38 -4.85 -3.81
CA VAL A 40 -17.29 -5.51 -4.50
C VAL A 40 -17.84 -6.70 -5.28
N TYR A 41 -17.38 -6.84 -6.51
CA TYR A 41 -17.78 -7.92 -7.39
C TYR A 41 -16.62 -8.87 -7.64
N LEU A 42 -16.92 -10.16 -7.79
CA LEU A 42 -15.91 -11.17 -8.06
C LEU A 42 -15.49 -11.18 -9.54
N LEU A 43 -16.43 -10.86 -10.44
CA LEU A 43 -16.24 -10.93 -11.88
C LEU A 43 -16.86 -9.69 -12.56
N PRO A 44 -16.39 -9.35 -13.78
CA PRO A 44 -16.96 -8.26 -14.56
C PRO A 44 -18.45 -8.44 -14.83
N GLY A 45 -19.13 -7.33 -15.11
CA GLY A 45 -20.58 -7.34 -15.36
C GLY A 45 -21.45 -7.30 -14.10
N LYS A 46 -20.82 -7.21 -12.91
CA LYS A 46 -21.50 -7.01 -11.62
C LYS A 46 -22.53 -8.10 -11.26
N LEU A 47 -22.28 -9.32 -11.74
CA LEU A 47 -23.21 -10.45 -11.58
C LEU A 47 -23.04 -11.18 -10.25
N LEU A 48 -21.83 -11.18 -9.67
CA LEU A 48 -21.52 -11.90 -8.44
C LEU A 48 -20.92 -10.93 -7.41
N GLU A 49 -21.72 -10.50 -6.44
CA GLU A 49 -21.29 -9.73 -5.28
C GLU A 49 -20.49 -10.61 -4.30
N VAL A 50 -19.38 -10.07 -3.78
CA VAL A 50 -18.67 -10.67 -2.65
C VAL A 50 -19.47 -10.41 -1.38
N PRO A 51 -19.85 -11.45 -0.59
CA PRO A 51 -20.79 -11.31 0.52
C PRO A 51 -20.16 -10.71 1.79
N VAL A 52 -19.63 -9.49 1.68
CA VAL A 52 -19.00 -8.71 2.76
C VAL A 52 -19.71 -7.37 2.93
N ASN A 53 -19.51 -6.73 4.08
CA ASN A 53 -19.71 -5.29 4.17
C ASN A 53 -18.45 -4.63 3.60
N ALA A 54 -18.61 -3.70 2.68
CA ALA A 54 -17.49 -3.02 2.04
C ALA A 54 -17.64 -1.50 2.09
N TRP A 55 -16.51 -0.81 2.23
CA TRP A 55 -16.43 0.64 2.18
C TRP A 55 -15.30 1.07 1.24
N HIS A 56 -15.60 2.02 0.37
CA HIS A 56 -14.58 2.85 -0.27
C HIS A 56 -14.13 3.92 0.74
N LEU A 57 -12.84 3.98 1.01
CA LEU A 57 -12.25 4.87 2.00
C LEU A 57 -11.43 5.95 1.30
N LEU A 58 -11.51 7.16 1.83
CA LEU A 58 -10.43 8.14 1.75
C LEU A 58 -9.87 8.30 3.17
N TYR A 59 -8.56 8.18 3.34
CA TYR A 59 -7.91 8.31 4.63
C TYR A 59 -6.60 9.10 4.52
N ASN A 60 -6.23 9.78 5.60
CA ASN A 60 -4.96 10.51 5.64
C ASN A 60 -3.79 9.54 5.80
N SER A 61 -2.71 9.76 5.07
CA SER A 61 -1.44 9.02 5.16
C SER A 61 -0.26 10.01 5.11
N THR A 62 0.96 9.50 5.07
CA THR A 62 2.18 10.31 5.00
C THR A 62 3.00 9.94 3.77
N SER A 63 3.35 10.93 2.96
CA SER A 63 4.19 10.76 1.76
C SER A 63 5.61 10.32 2.10
N ALA A 64 6.39 9.98 1.07
CA ALA A 64 7.79 9.58 1.24
C ALA A 64 8.67 10.69 1.86
N THR A 65 8.26 11.96 1.74
CA THR A 65 8.98 13.14 2.26
C THR A 65 8.41 13.64 3.59
N GLY A 66 7.43 12.95 4.17
CA GLY A 66 6.84 13.29 5.47
C GLY A 66 5.63 14.24 5.41
N SER A 67 5.14 14.58 4.21
CA SER A 67 3.96 15.43 4.06
C SER A 67 2.67 14.62 4.25
N LEU A 68 1.66 15.21 4.90
CA LEU A 68 0.33 14.59 4.99
C LEU A 68 -0.32 14.55 3.58
N ASN A 69 -0.85 13.40 3.20
CA ASN A 69 -1.59 13.22 1.94
C ASN A 69 -2.92 12.48 2.20
N THR A 70 -3.77 12.38 1.18
CA THR A 70 -4.99 11.54 1.21
C THR A 70 -4.79 10.37 0.27
N VAL A 71 -5.12 9.16 0.75
CA VAL A 71 -5.03 7.91 0.00
C VAL A 71 -6.40 7.25 -0.05
N SER A 72 -6.74 6.61 -1.15
CA SER A 72 -7.94 5.79 -1.29
C SER A 72 -7.68 4.32 -0.99
N GLY A 73 -8.75 3.56 -0.75
CA GLY A 73 -8.67 2.12 -0.58
C GLY A 73 -10.02 1.50 -0.32
N THR A 74 -10.04 0.18 -0.13
CA THR A 74 -11.25 -0.58 0.17
C THR A 74 -11.10 -1.34 1.47
N LEU A 75 -12.09 -1.20 2.36
CA LEU A 75 -12.24 -2.05 3.54
C LEU A 75 -13.28 -3.13 3.28
N LEU A 76 -12.92 -4.38 3.52
CA LEU A 76 -13.78 -5.56 3.39
C LEU A 76 -13.94 -6.23 4.76
N VAL A 77 -15.18 -6.39 5.22
CA VAL A 77 -15.48 -7.02 6.51
C VAL A 77 -16.51 -8.13 6.31
N PRO A 78 -16.20 -9.38 6.70
CA PRO A 78 -17.16 -10.47 6.65
C PRO A 78 -18.44 -10.14 7.43
N LYS A 79 -19.61 -10.44 6.84
CA LYS A 79 -20.94 -10.18 7.44
C LYS A 79 -21.16 -10.98 8.73
N SER A 80 -20.57 -12.18 8.84
CA SER A 80 -20.62 -13.01 10.04
C SER A 80 -19.69 -12.47 11.14
N GLY A 81 -20.09 -12.58 12.41
CA GLY A 81 -19.24 -12.25 13.55
C GLY A 81 -17.97 -13.12 13.61
N TYR A 82 -16.91 -12.60 14.24
CA TYR A 82 -15.68 -13.36 14.47
C TYR A 82 -15.70 -13.98 15.89
N PRO A 83 -15.57 -15.31 16.03
CA PRO A 83 -15.84 -15.98 17.31
C PRO A 83 -14.68 -15.92 18.32
N LEU A 84 -13.46 -15.56 17.90
CA LEU A 84 -12.25 -15.62 18.75
C LEU A 84 -11.86 -14.24 19.32
N GLY A 85 -12.84 -13.37 19.56
CA GLY A 85 -12.64 -12.03 20.15
C GLY A 85 -12.56 -10.92 19.10
N ALA A 86 -11.57 -10.03 19.21
CA ALA A 86 -11.40 -8.94 18.24
C ALA A 86 -11.04 -9.51 16.86
N ARG A 87 -11.82 -9.13 15.83
CA ARG A 87 -11.60 -9.58 14.46
C ARG A 87 -10.20 -9.14 13.98
N PRO A 88 -9.36 -10.05 13.47
CA PRO A 88 -8.08 -9.70 12.88
C PRO A 88 -8.24 -8.80 11.67
N ILE A 89 -7.28 -7.90 11.46
CA ILE A 89 -7.23 -6.99 10.31
C ILE A 89 -5.97 -7.31 9.52
N VAL A 90 -6.14 -7.55 8.23
CA VAL A 90 -5.04 -7.71 7.28
C VAL A 90 -4.89 -6.41 6.51
N GLY A 91 -3.73 -5.76 6.61
CA GLY A 91 -3.30 -4.76 5.64
C GLY A 91 -2.85 -5.48 4.37
N TYR A 92 -3.60 -5.37 3.29
CA TYR A 92 -3.27 -5.99 2.02
C TYR A 92 -2.57 -4.96 1.14
N ALA A 93 -1.27 -5.17 0.95
CA ALA A 93 -0.42 -4.36 0.10
C ALA A 93 -0.47 -4.93 -1.32
N VAL A 94 -1.14 -4.22 -2.21
CA VAL A 94 -1.38 -4.63 -3.59
C VAL A 94 -0.09 -4.63 -4.41
N GLY A 95 -0.01 -5.54 -5.38
CA GLY A 95 0.95 -5.51 -6.46
C GLY A 95 0.68 -4.40 -7.47
N THR A 96 1.46 -4.37 -8.54
CA THR A 96 1.41 -3.31 -9.55
C THR A 96 0.08 -3.30 -10.29
N HIS A 97 -0.64 -2.18 -10.21
CA HIS A 97 -1.91 -1.98 -10.91
C HIS A 97 -1.78 -1.02 -12.11
N GLY A 98 -0.79 -0.14 -12.11
CA GLY A 98 -0.59 0.88 -13.14
C GLY A 98 -0.21 2.23 -12.53
N LEU A 99 -0.31 3.28 -13.34
CA LEU A 99 -0.07 4.66 -12.92
C LEU A 99 -1.36 5.50 -12.93
N GLY A 100 -2.38 5.11 -13.72
CA GLY A 100 -3.64 5.83 -13.82
C GLY A 100 -4.64 5.51 -12.71
N ASP A 101 -5.44 6.51 -12.34
CA ASP A 101 -6.47 6.39 -11.30
C ASP A 101 -7.53 5.32 -11.60
N GLN A 102 -7.84 5.07 -12.87
CA GLN A 102 -8.78 4.03 -13.28
C GLN A 102 -8.28 2.60 -13.02
N CYS A 103 -6.98 2.46 -12.75
CA CYS A 103 -6.33 1.19 -12.44
C CYS A 103 -6.39 0.85 -10.95
N ALA A 104 -6.74 1.83 -10.10
CA ALA A 104 -6.76 1.68 -8.65
C ALA A 104 -7.52 0.41 -8.22
N PRO A 105 -6.99 -0.38 -7.27
CA PRO A 105 -7.63 -1.58 -6.77
C PRO A 105 -9.08 -1.36 -6.31
N SER A 106 -9.37 -0.23 -5.64
CA SER A 106 -10.71 0.14 -5.23
C SER A 106 -11.70 0.29 -6.40
N VAL A 107 -11.24 0.88 -7.51
CA VAL A 107 -12.02 0.99 -8.75
C VAL A 107 -12.21 -0.40 -9.36
N SER A 108 -11.13 -1.18 -9.48
CA SER A 108 -11.14 -2.53 -10.04
C SER A 108 -12.07 -3.47 -9.27
N MET A 109 -12.07 -3.43 -7.93
CA MET A 109 -12.97 -4.21 -7.07
C MET A 109 -14.45 -3.88 -7.30
N SER A 110 -14.80 -2.59 -7.42
CA SER A 110 -16.18 -2.15 -7.69
C SER A 110 -16.69 -2.53 -9.09
N GLN A 111 -15.77 -2.96 -9.95
CA GLN A 111 -16.03 -3.33 -11.34
C GLN A 111 -15.83 -4.82 -11.59
N GLY A 112 -15.42 -5.59 -10.58
CA GLY A 112 -15.17 -7.02 -10.66
C GLY A 112 -13.94 -7.40 -11.48
N ARG A 113 -12.92 -6.54 -11.47
CA ARG A 113 -11.66 -6.71 -12.22
C ARG A 113 -10.42 -6.86 -11.35
N GLU A 114 -10.58 -6.86 -10.03
CA GLU A 114 -9.46 -7.01 -9.09
C GLU A 114 -8.92 -8.45 -9.10
N ALA A 115 -7.72 -8.63 -9.66
CA ALA A 115 -7.11 -9.94 -9.82
C ALA A 115 -6.70 -10.57 -8.47
N GLU A 116 -6.27 -9.75 -7.51
CA GLU A 116 -5.81 -10.21 -6.20
C GLU A 116 -6.98 -10.54 -5.25
N LEU A 117 -8.22 -10.26 -5.65
CA LEU A 117 -9.42 -10.55 -4.86
C LEU A 117 -9.53 -12.05 -4.53
N ALA A 118 -8.96 -12.93 -5.35
CA ALA A 118 -8.90 -14.36 -5.08
C ALA A 118 -8.09 -14.68 -3.81
N LEU A 119 -6.92 -14.05 -3.63
CA LEU A 119 -6.10 -14.21 -2.43
C LEU A 119 -6.73 -13.50 -1.23
N VAL A 120 -7.26 -12.29 -1.44
CA VAL A 120 -8.02 -11.54 -0.43
C VAL A 120 -9.20 -12.37 0.11
N SER A 121 -9.89 -13.09 -0.76
CA SER A 121 -11.03 -13.96 -0.39
C SER A 121 -10.65 -15.06 0.60
N LEU A 122 -9.40 -15.56 0.57
CA LEU A 122 -8.93 -16.55 1.54
C LEU A 122 -8.83 -15.98 2.96
N PHE A 123 -8.49 -14.70 3.12
CA PHE A 123 -8.56 -14.03 4.42
C PHE A 123 -10.01 -13.79 4.87
N LEU A 124 -10.88 -13.38 3.95
CA LEU A 124 -12.31 -13.18 4.22
C LEU A 124 -12.99 -14.49 4.67
N LEU A 125 -12.64 -15.62 4.05
CA LEU A 125 -13.11 -16.96 4.42
C LEU A 125 -12.64 -17.39 5.83
N LYS A 126 -11.48 -16.89 6.29
CA LYS A 126 -11.03 -17.07 7.68
C LYS A 126 -11.73 -16.13 8.68
N GLY A 127 -12.63 -15.27 8.19
CA GLY A 127 -13.35 -14.29 9.00
C GLY A 127 -12.55 -13.03 9.31
N TYR A 128 -11.41 -12.80 8.65
CA TYR A 128 -10.59 -11.59 8.87
C TYR A 128 -11.15 -10.41 8.09
N ALA A 129 -10.96 -9.20 8.59
CA ALA A 129 -11.16 -7.99 7.80
C ALA A 129 -9.93 -7.72 6.96
N VAL A 130 -10.12 -7.12 5.78
CA VAL A 130 -9.03 -6.74 4.88
C VAL A 130 -9.13 -5.25 4.58
N ALA A 131 -8.08 -4.51 4.90
CA ALA A 131 -7.88 -3.13 4.50
C ALA A 131 -6.89 -3.13 3.32
N MET A 132 -7.38 -2.83 2.13
CA MET A 132 -6.60 -2.84 0.88
C MET A 132 -6.40 -1.39 0.43
N THR A 133 -5.14 -0.98 0.37
CA THR A 133 -4.76 0.39 -0.02
C THR A 133 -4.59 0.50 -1.52
N ASP A 134 -4.96 1.63 -2.10
CA ASP A 134 -4.61 1.95 -3.49
C ASP A 134 -3.19 2.55 -3.61
N TYR A 135 -2.67 3.13 -2.51
CA TYR A 135 -1.42 3.91 -2.42
C TYR A 135 -1.58 5.38 -2.85
N GLU A 136 -0.58 6.20 -2.49
CA GLU A 136 -0.54 7.63 -2.84
C GLU A 136 -0.58 7.84 -4.36
N GLY A 137 -1.49 8.72 -4.79
CA GLY A 137 -1.64 9.10 -6.19
C GLY A 137 -2.23 8.02 -7.09
N LEU A 138 -2.82 6.95 -6.52
CA LEU A 138 -3.56 5.95 -7.28
C LEU A 138 -5.01 5.92 -6.79
N GLY A 139 -5.94 6.41 -7.59
CA GLY A 139 -7.34 6.61 -7.21
C GLY A 139 -7.60 7.95 -6.50
N THR A 140 -6.60 8.82 -6.45
CA THR A 140 -6.64 10.15 -5.81
C THR A 140 -5.82 11.14 -6.61
N PRO A 141 -6.14 12.45 -6.59
CA PRO A 141 -5.44 13.45 -7.41
C PRO A 141 -3.91 13.43 -7.24
N GLY A 142 -3.20 13.47 -8.38
CA GLY A 142 -1.73 13.49 -8.45
C GLY A 142 -1.18 12.20 -9.06
N PRO A 143 0.08 12.18 -9.53
CA PRO A 143 0.69 10.99 -10.09
C PRO A 143 0.94 9.92 -9.02
N HIS A 144 0.72 8.65 -9.35
CA HIS A 144 1.02 7.54 -8.45
C HIS A 144 2.53 7.50 -8.12
N THR A 145 2.87 7.49 -6.83
CA THR A 145 4.26 7.36 -6.35
C THR A 145 4.73 5.90 -6.38
N TYR A 146 4.61 5.26 -7.55
CA TYR A 146 4.93 3.86 -7.77
C TYR A 146 6.36 3.52 -7.28
N MET A 147 6.48 2.49 -6.44
CA MET A 147 7.74 2.02 -5.81
C MET A 147 8.40 2.97 -4.81
N ALA A 148 7.77 4.09 -4.43
CA ALA A 148 8.20 4.91 -3.31
C ALA A 148 7.86 4.22 -1.98
N GLY A 149 8.69 3.26 -1.60
CA GLY A 149 8.46 2.31 -0.53
C GLY A 149 8.10 2.93 0.83
N ILE A 150 8.68 4.09 1.19
CA ILE A 150 8.32 4.80 2.43
C ILE A 150 6.85 5.21 2.41
N SER A 151 6.39 5.88 1.33
CA SER A 151 4.98 6.29 1.18
C SER A 151 4.05 5.08 1.19
N GLN A 152 4.41 4.03 0.47
CA GLN A 152 3.59 2.82 0.36
C GLN A 152 3.49 2.06 1.69
N GLY A 153 4.58 2.00 2.46
CA GLY A 153 4.59 1.42 3.80
C GLY A 153 3.71 2.21 4.77
N HIS A 154 3.73 3.55 4.72
CA HIS A 154 2.80 4.38 5.48
C HIS A 154 1.35 4.11 5.09
N ALA A 155 1.03 4.12 3.79
CA ALA A 155 -0.31 3.86 3.29
C ALA A 155 -0.86 2.50 3.77
N VAL A 156 -0.05 1.44 3.74
CA VAL A 156 -0.46 0.13 4.28
C VAL A 156 -0.81 0.22 5.77
N LEU A 157 0.05 0.81 6.60
CA LEU A 157 -0.18 0.93 8.05
C LEU A 157 -1.37 1.85 8.37
N ASP A 158 -1.53 2.93 7.62
CA ASP A 158 -2.61 3.90 7.79
C ASP A 158 -3.94 3.38 7.28
N SER A 159 -3.97 2.49 6.28
CA SER A 159 -5.19 1.79 5.88
C SER A 159 -5.75 0.92 7.01
N ILE A 160 -4.86 0.28 7.79
CA ILE A 160 -5.23 -0.52 8.97
C ILE A 160 -5.77 0.39 10.08
N ARG A 161 -5.12 1.52 10.34
CA ARG A 161 -5.62 2.54 11.29
C ARG A 161 -7.01 3.03 10.88
N ALA A 162 -7.17 3.41 9.61
CA ALA A 162 -8.43 3.89 9.06
C ALA A 162 -9.54 2.85 9.22
N ALA A 163 -9.25 1.57 8.96
CA ALA A 163 -10.22 0.48 9.11
C ALA A 163 -10.82 0.40 10.53
N THR A 164 -10.03 0.67 11.57
CA THR A 164 -10.52 0.69 12.96
C THR A 164 -11.37 1.92 13.31
N ARG A 165 -11.34 2.95 12.46
CA ARG A 165 -12.04 4.23 12.65
C ARG A 165 -13.30 4.35 11.78
N VAL A 166 -13.59 3.37 10.91
CA VAL A 166 -14.82 3.35 10.11
C VAL A 166 -16.03 3.02 10.97
N SER A 167 -16.98 3.96 11.04
CA SER A 167 -18.25 3.76 11.73
C SER A 167 -19.03 2.60 11.11
N GLY A 168 -19.51 1.68 11.96
CA GLY A 168 -20.25 0.49 11.52
C GLY A 168 -19.39 -0.69 11.05
N ALA A 169 -18.07 -0.55 10.92
CA ALA A 169 -17.19 -1.67 10.57
C ALA A 169 -17.00 -2.67 11.73
N GLY A 170 -17.19 -2.23 12.98
CA GLY A 170 -17.09 -3.09 14.16
C GLY A 170 -15.68 -3.63 14.43
N LEU A 171 -14.65 -2.97 13.91
CA LEU A 171 -13.25 -3.32 14.11
C LEU A 171 -12.67 -2.58 15.32
N SER A 172 -11.73 -3.21 16.02
CA SER A 172 -11.08 -2.64 17.21
C SER A 172 -9.62 -2.31 16.91
N ASP A 173 -9.16 -1.18 17.43
CA ASP A 173 -7.75 -0.79 17.57
C ASP A 173 -6.88 -1.83 18.31
N ARG A 174 -7.48 -2.70 19.13
CA ARG A 174 -6.83 -3.82 19.81
C ARG A 174 -6.83 -5.12 19.00
N ALA A 175 -7.33 -5.12 17.76
CA ALA A 175 -7.29 -6.30 16.89
C ALA A 175 -5.84 -6.77 16.65
N PRO A 176 -5.58 -8.08 16.53
CA PRO A 176 -4.32 -8.55 15.96
C PRO A 176 -4.25 -8.15 14.48
N VAL A 177 -3.09 -7.67 14.05
CA VAL A 177 -2.86 -7.19 12.69
C VAL A 177 -1.85 -8.08 11.97
N ALA A 178 -2.06 -8.29 10.68
CA ALA A 178 -1.08 -8.89 9.77
C ALA A 178 -0.95 -8.01 8.53
N VAL A 179 0.19 -8.10 7.83
CA VAL A 179 0.37 -7.47 6.51
C VAL A 179 0.79 -8.54 5.51
N MET A 180 0.23 -8.47 4.30
CA MET A 180 0.62 -9.33 3.18
C MET A 180 0.74 -8.52 1.90
N GLY A 181 1.71 -8.87 1.06
CA GLY A 181 1.76 -8.39 -0.32
C GLY A 181 2.76 -9.17 -1.19
N TYR A 182 2.64 -9.01 -2.50
CA TYR A 182 3.49 -9.64 -3.50
C TYR A 182 3.98 -8.64 -4.55
N SER A 183 5.18 -8.83 -5.12
CA SER A 183 5.77 -7.92 -6.11
C SER A 183 5.97 -6.51 -5.51
N GLN A 184 5.46 -5.44 -6.13
CA GLN A 184 5.32 -4.12 -5.50
C GLN A 184 4.74 -4.23 -4.09
N GLY A 185 3.65 -4.99 -3.91
CA GLY A 185 3.03 -5.23 -2.62
C GLY A 185 3.96 -5.93 -1.63
N GLY A 186 4.87 -6.76 -2.11
CA GLY A 186 5.92 -7.38 -1.31
C GLY A 186 6.91 -6.34 -0.77
N ALA A 187 7.32 -5.39 -1.60
CA ALA A 187 8.13 -4.25 -1.16
C ALA A 187 7.37 -3.36 -0.16
N SER A 188 6.13 -3.01 -0.45
CA SER A 188 5.26 -2.24 0.45
C SER A 188 5.04 -2.93 1.80
N ALA A 189 4.83 -4.25 1.80
CA ALA A 189 4.71 -5.05 3.01
C ALA A 189 6.03 -5.06 3.82
N GLY A 190 7.16 -5.21 3.14
CA GLY A 190 8.49 -5.07 3.75
C GLY A 190 8.69 -3.69 4.40
N TRP A 191 8.32 -2.62 3.70
CA TRP A 191 8.40 -1.26 4.21
C TRP A 191 7.49 -1.03 5.41
N ALA A 192 6.23 -1.49 5.36
CA ALA A 192 5.33 -1.47 6.50
C ALA A 192 5.94 -2.20 7.72
N ALA A 193 6.62 -3.33 7.52
CA ALA A 193 7.29 -4.06 8.59
C ALA A 193 8.45 -3.29 9.23
N GLN A 194 9.25 -2.59 8.41
CA GLN A 194 10.38 -1.77 8.89
C GLN A 194 9.92 -0.48 9.58
N LEU A 195 8.83 0.14 9.09
CA LEU A 195 8.31 1.41 9.58
C LEU A 195 7.42 1.25 10.82
N GLN A 196 6.73 0.13 10.97
CA GLN A 196 5.75 -0.06 12.06
C GLN A 196 6.29 0.31 13.45
N PRO A 197 7.52 -0.06 13.86
CA PRO A 197 8.03 0.29 15.20
C PRO A 197 8.14 1.79 15.49
N SER A 198 8.41 2.62 14.48
CA SER A 198 8.58 4.07 14.64
C SER A 198 7.35 4.87 14.20
N TYR A 199 6.61 4.37 13.21
CA TYR A 199 5.50 5.08 12.58
C TYR A 199 4.13 4.68 13.13
N ALA A 200 3.93 3.39 13.42
CA ALA A 200 2.66 2.84 13.90
C ALA A 200 2.82 1.82 15.05
N PRO A 201 3.54 2.19 16.13
CA PRO A 201 3.87 1.28 17.23
C PRO A 201 2.65 0.73 17.96
N GLU A 202 1.51 1.42 17.88
CA GLU A 202 0.25 1.00 18.50
C GLU A 202 -0.43 -0.16 17.78
N LEU A 203 -0.12 -0.39 16.49
CA LEU A 203 -0.67 -1.52 15.75
C LEU A 203 -0.10 -2.83 16.29
N ARG A 204 -0.97 -3.77 16.66
CA ARG A 204 -0.59 -5.09 17.19
C ARG A 204 -0.18 -6.05 16.07
N LEU A 205 0.81 -5.65 15.28
CA LEU A 205 1.33 -6.42 14.16
C LEU A 205 1.91 -7.76 14.64
N LYS A 206 1.41 -8.86 14.10
CA LYS A 206 1.76 -10.24 14.50
C LYS A 206 2.76 -10.90 13.57
N GLY A 207 2.83 -10.43 12.32
CA GLY A 207 3.76 -10.90 11.32
C GLY A 207 3.45 -10.26 9.97
N VAL A 208 4.41 -10.36 9.07
CA VAL A 208 4.30 -9.86 7.70
C VAL A 208 4.71 -10.95 6.72
N ALA A 209 3.93 -11.14 5.66
CA ALA A 209 4.32 -11.97 4.54
C ALA A 209 4.59 -11.10 3.31
N ALA A 210 5.76 -11.24 2.71
CA ALA A 210 6.19 -10.47 1.56
C ALA A 210 6.80 -11.41 0.52
N GLY A 211 6.24 -11.42 -0.68
CA GLY A 211 6.72 -12.30 -1.75
C GLY A 211 7.18 -11.56 -3.00
N GLY A 212 8.09 -12.17 -3.75
CA GLY A 212 8.62 -11.59 -4.99
C GLY A 212 9.12 -10.16 -4.76
N VAL A 213 9.93 -9.94 -3.72
CA VAL A 213 10.16 -8.59 -3.18
C VAL A 213 11.22 -7.85 -3.99
N PRO A 214 10.91 -6.71 -4.65
CA PRO A 214 11.90 -5.86 -5.30
C PRO A 214 12.63 -5.01 -4.24
N ALA A 215 13.45 -5.69 -3.44
CA ALA A 215 14.12 -5.11 -2.27
C ALA A 215 15.22 -4.09 -2.61
N ASP A 216 15.74 -4.17 -3.84
CA ASP A 216 16.78 -3.32 -4.38
C ASP A 216 16.35 -2.86 -5.78
N LEU A 217 15.81 -1.64 -5.86
CA LEU A 217 15.23 -1.10 -7.09
C LEU A 217 16.28 -0.85 -8.17
N HIS A 218 17.53 -0.58 -7.79
CA HIS A 218 18.61 -0.40 -8.76
C HIS A 218 18.91 -1.73 -9.47
N ALA A 219 19.10 -2.81 -8.70
CA ALA A 219 19.35 -4.13 -9.25
C ALA A 219 18.17 -4.66 -10.09
N VAL A 220 16.93 -4.36 -9.70
CA VAL A 220 15.75 -4.73 -10.48
C VAL A 220 15.66 -3.92 -11.77
N ALA A 221 15.88 -2.60 -11.72
CA ALA A 221 15.87 -1.75 -12.91
C ALA A 221 16.95 -2.17 -13.93
N ASP A 222 18.16 -2.47 -13.46
CA ASP A 222 19.27 -2.97 -14.29
C ASP A 222 18.91 -4.32 -14.95
N HIS A 223 18.30 -5.25 -14.20
CA HIS A 223 17.84 -6.54 -14.74
C HIS A 223 16.74 -6.40 -15.80
N LEU A 224 15.88 -5.39 -15.67
CA LEU A 224 14.76 -5.15 -16.59
C LEU A 224 15.16 -4.34 -17.83
N ASP A 225 16.35 -3.73 -17.85
CA ASP A 225 16.82 -2.88 -18.94
C ASP A 225 16.97 -3.67 -20.26
N GLY A 226 16.26 -3.26 -21.31
CA GLY A 226 16.21 -3.97 -22.59
C GLY A 226 15.36 -5.25 -22.57
N GLY A 227 14.75 -5.61 -21.44
CA GLY A 227 13.96 -6.83 -21.24
C GLY A 227 12.49 -6.68 -21.65
N SER A 228 11.75 -7.80 -21.61
CA SER A 228 10.31 -7.82 -21.92
C SER A 228 9.46 -7.00 -20.96
N ASP A 229 9.92 -6.86 -19.72
CA ASP A 229 9.21 -6.24 -18.60
C ASP A 229 9.75 -4.84 -18.27
N PHE A 230 10.53 -4.22 -19.18
CA PHE A 230 11.13 -2.90 -19.01
C PHE A 230 10.12 -1.80 -18.63
N GLY A 231 8.88 -1.90 -19.09
CA GLY A 231 7.81 -0.96 -18.74
C GLY A 231 7.61 -0.77 -17.24
N LEU A 232 7.89 -1.80 -16.41
CA LEU A 232 7.85 -1.69 -14.95
C LEU A 232 8.98 -0.80 -14.40
N ALA A 233 10.19 -0.88 -14.96
CA ALA A 233 11.31 -0.04 -14.57
C ALA A 233 11.08 1.42 -15.01
N ALA A 234 10.56 1.63 -16.21
CA ALA A 234 10.17 2.95 -16.70
C ALA A 234 9.07 3.59 -15.82
N ALA A 235 8.04 2.83 -15.46
CA ALA A 235 6.99 3.28 -14.54
C ALA A 235 7.53 3.59 -13.14
N ALA A 236 8.50 2.80 -12.64
CA ALA A 236 9.17 3.08 -11.36
C ALA A 236 9.94 4.39 -11.39
N GLY A 237 10.55 4.74 -12.53
CA GLY A 237 11.12 6.07 -12.75
C GLY A 237 10.08 7.18 -12.57
N VAL A 238 8.92 7.07 -13.21
CA VAL A 238 7.82 8.04 -13.07
C VAL A 238 7.34 8.15 -11.62
N GLY A 239 7.14 7.02 -10.94
CA GLY A 239 6.67 7.00 -9.57
C GLY A 239 7.66 7.57 -8.54
N LEU A 240 8.96 7.32 -8.73
CA LEU A 240 10.00 7.92 -7.89
C LEU A 240 10.13 9.42 -8.16
N ASP A 241 10.04 9.89 -9.41
CA ASP A 241 10.04 11.32 -9.74
C ASP A 241 8.83 12.04 -9.13
N ALA A 242 7.65 11.39 -9.11
CA ALA A 242 6.47 11.89 -8.43
C ALA A 242 6.67 12.04 -6.91
N ALA A 243 7.35 11.08 -6.28
CA ALA A 243 7.65 11.13 -4.84
C ALA A 243 8.78 12.11 -4.48
N TYR A 244 9.73 12.32 -5.40
CA TYR A 244 10.95 13.09 -5.22
C TYR A 244 11.17 14.04 -6.41
N PRO A 245 10.46 15.19 -6.47
CA PRO A 245 10.45 16.06 -7.65
C PRO A 245 11.81 16.65 -8.05
N GLU A 246 12.80 16.62 -7.16
CA GLU A 246 14.18 17.00 -7.47
C GLU A 246 14.90 16.02 -8.40
N LEU A 247 14.35 14.81 -8.61
CA LEU A 247 14.82 13.89 -9.65
C LEU A 247 14.62 14.49 -11.04
N ASN A 248 13.57 15.28 -11.25
CA ASN A 248 13.27 16.02 -12.47
C ASN A 248 13.47 15.18 -13.74
N LEU A 249 12.82 14.00 -13.77
CA LEU A 249 12.98 13.00 -14.82
C LEU A 249 12.78 13.62 -16.21
N GLN A 250 11.78 14.49 -16.37
CA GLN A 250 11.45 15.15 -17.65
C GLN A 250 12.62 15.91 -18.28
N ALA A 251 13.49 16.52 -17.47
CA ALA A 251 14.66 17.26 -17.96
C ALA A 251 15.77 16.33 -18.49
N ASP A 252 15.80 15.09 -18.02
CA ASP A 252 16.81 14.11 -18.40
C ASP A 252 16.34 13.20 -19.56
N LEU A 253 15.08 13.28 -20.00
CA LEU A 253 14.57 12.48 -21.11
C LEU A 253 14.92 13.10 -22.47
N ASN A 254 14.99 12.25 -23.51
CA ASN A 254 14.93 12.70 -24.90
C ASN A 254 13.45 12.89 -25.34
N ASP A 255 13.20 13.36 -26.57
CA ASP A 255 11.83 13.60 -27.06
C ASP A 255 10.98 12.32 -27.10
N ARG A 256 11.61 11.18 -27.46
CA ARG A 256 10.94 9.87 -27.49
C ARG A 256 10.57 9.42 -26.08
N GLY A 257 11.48 9.57 -25.11
CA GLY A 257 11.25 9.25 -23.71
C GLY A 257 10.11 10.07 -23.11
N ARG A 258 10.09 11.38 -23.37
CA ARG A 258 8.97 12.24 -22.95
C ARG A 258 7.64 11.77 -23.52
N ALA A 259 7.59 11.49 -24.82
CA ALA A 259 6.36 11.03 -25.46
C ALA A 259 5.88 9.67 -24.91
N LEU A 260 6.79 8.71 -24.72
CA LEU A 260 6.46 7.38 -24.20
C LEU A 260 6.00 7.42 -22.75
N LEU A 261 6.66 8.19 -21.89
CA LEU A 261 6.26 8.29 -20.47
C LEU A 261 5.00 9.13 -20.28
N ALA A 262 4.75 10.13 -21.13
CA ALA A 262 3.47 10.83 -21.15
C ALA A 262 2.33 9.91 -21.59
N ASP A 263 2.55 9.07 -22.60
CA ASP A 263 1.59 8.07 -23.06
C ASP A 263 1.34 6.97 -22.01
N ALA A 264 2.31 6.68 -21.13
CA ALA A 264 2.17 5.70 -20.06
C ALA A 264 1.61 6.27 -18.74
N ALA A 265 1.40 7.59 -18.65
CA ALA A 265 1.05 8.25 -17.39
C ALA A 265 -0.26 7.74 -16.76
N ASP A 266 -1.22 7.33 -17.60
CA ASP A 266 -2.51 6.77 -17.18
C ASP A 266 -2.61 5.26 -17.45
N ASP A 267 -1.53 4.58 -17.83
CA ASP A 267 -1.59 3.16 -18.19
C ASP A 267 -1.89 2.26 -16.98
N CYS A 268 -2.66 1.19 -17.21
CA CYS A 268 -2.72 0.08 -16.27
C CYS A 268 -1.56 -0.89 -16.52
N VAL A 269 -1.28 -1.77 -15.55
CA VAL A 269 -0.11 -2.67 -15.59
C VAL A 269 -0.01 -3.49 -16.88
N GLY A 270 -1.15 -3.89 -17.47
CA GLY A 270 -1.18 -4.62 -18.74
C GLY A 270 -0.78 -3.79 -19.96
N ASP A 271 -0.96 -2.47 -19.91
CA ASP A 271 -0.66 -1.54 -21.00
C ASP A 271 0.84 -1.19 -21.06
N LEU A 272 1.54 -1.28 -19.92
CA LEU A 272 2.99 -1.06 -19.82
C LEU A 272 3.81 -2.01 -20.71
N GLY A 273 3.23 -3.12 -21.16
CA GLY A 273 3.82 -4.02 -22.15
C GLY A 273 4.15 -3.35 -23.48
N LYS A 274 3.58 -2.17 -23.79
CA LYS A 274 3.95 -1.36 -24.96
C LYS A 274 5.41 -0.88 -24.93
N LEU A 275 6.03 -0.85 -23.76
CA LEU A 275 7.44 -0.49 -23.55
C LEU A 275 8.39 -1.71 -23.58
N SER A 276 7.87 -2.90 -23.88
CA SER A 276 8.64 -4.15 -23.93
C SER A 276 9.83 -4.05 -24.89
N GLY A 277 11.00 -4.49 -24.45
CA GLY A 277 12.24 -4.50 -25.25
C GLY A 277 12.92 -3.14 -25.42
N LEU A 278 12.37 -2.06 -24.84
CA LEU A 278 13.07 -0.79 -24.73
C LEU A 278 14.10 -0.82 -23.59
N SER A 279 15.00 0.15 -23.61
CA SER A 279 16.01 0.37 -22.57
C SER A 279 15.98 1.81 -22.05
N PHE A 280 16.65 2.09 -20.93
CA PHE A 280 16.83 3.46 -20.44
C PHE A 280 17.51 4.37 -21.48
N SER A 281 18.41 3.80 -22.29
CA SER A 281 19.09 4.52 -23.37
C SER A 281 18.17 4.93 -24.53
N ASP A 282 17.02 4.26 -24.70
CA ASP A 282 15.98 4.69 -25.64
C ASP A 282 15.23 5.93 -25.12
N LEU A 283 15.13 6.10 -23.80
CA LEU A 283 14.35 7.15 -23.16
C LEU A 283 15.17 8.40 -22.80
N SER A 284 16.47 8.24 -22.56
CA SER A 284 17.35 9.30 -22.06
C SER A 284 18.71 9.29 -22.77
N PRO A 285 19.31 10.46 -23.06
CA PRO A 285 20.68 10.54 -23.57
C PRO A 285 21.74 10.36 -22.48
N ILE A 286 21.35 10.29 -21.21
CA ILE A 286 22.25 10.08 -20.08
C ILE A 286 21.93 8.74 -19.40
N ASP A 287 22.89 8.22 -18.65
CA ASP A 287 22.67 7.09 -17.76
C ASP A 287 21.86 7.56 -16.54
N LEU A 288 20.53 7.48 -16.62
CA LEU A 288 19.59 7.86 -15.57
C LEU A 288 19.85 7.09 -14.28
N LEU A 289 19.97 5.76 -14.39
CA LEU A 289 19.99 4.83 -13.27
C LEU A 289 21.20 5.07 -12.35
N ASN A 290 22.34 5.48 -12.93
CA ASN A 290 23.57 5.73 -12.20
C ASN A 290 23.85 7.22 -11.90
N GLN A 291 22.89 8.12 -12.13
CA GLN A 291 23.03 9.51 -11.67
C GLN A 291 23.03 9.57 -10.13
N PRO A 292 23.84 10.43 -9.49
CA PRO A 292 23.91 10.55 -8.03
C PRO A 292 22.55 10.81 -7.36
N LYS A 293 21.68 11.62 -7.96
CA LYS A 293 20.33 11.92 -7.44
C LYS A 293 19.42 10.69 -7.42
N TRP A 294 19.49 9.85 -8.45
CA TRP A 294 18.74 8.62 -8.56
C TRP A 294 19.26 7.57 -7.59
N LEU A 295 20.58 7.35 -7.54
CA LEU A 295 21.21 6.43 -6.58
C LEU A 295 20.87 6.76 -5.12
N ALA A 296 20.80 8.05 -4.77
CA ALA A 296 20.40 8.48 -3.44
C ALA A 296 18.96 8.05 -3.10
N ARG A 297 17.99 8.29 -3.99
CA ARG A 297 16.57 7.95 -3.75
C ARG A 297 16.29 6.44 -3.88
N LEU A 298 16.98 5.75 -4.77
CA LEU A 298 16.94 4.29 -4.86
C LEU A 298 17.51 3.64 -3.58
N GLY A 299 18.63 4.17 -3.08
CA GLY A 299 19.23 3.73 -1.82
C GLY A 299 18.34 3.99 -0.61
N GLU A 300 17.65 5.13 -0.57
CA GLU A 300 16.67 5.45 0.48
C GLU A 300 15.45 4.50 0.47
N ASN A 301 15.06 4.00 -0.71
CA ASN A 301 13.93 3.07 -0.88
C ASN A 301 14.33 1.58 -0.85
N ARG A 302 15.62 1.27 -0.57
CA ARG A 302 16.11 -0.10 -0.45
C ARG A 302 15.71 -0.73 0.89
N LEU A 303 15.15 -1.94 0.83
CA LEU A 303 14.85 -2.73 2.03
C LEU A 303 16.12 -3.37 2.62
N GLY A 304 16.06 -3.78 3.89
CA GLY A 304 17.14 -4.52 4.57
C GLY A 304 17.99 -3.68 5.52
N ALA A 305 17.95 -2.35 5.41
CA ALA A 305 18.72 -1.45 6.30
C ALA A 305 18.15 -1.38 7.73
N THR A 306 16.84 -1.53 7.89
CA THR A 306 16.15 -1.50 9.18
C THR A 306 15.51 -2.86 9.44
N ALA A 307 15.71 -3.41 10.63
CA ALA A 307 15.16 -4.71 11.01
C ALA A 307 13.67 -4.60 11.43
N PRO A 308 12.75 -5.34 10.80
CA PRO A 308 11.41 -5.54 11.35
C PRO A 308 11.44 -6.12 12.76
N ARG A 309 10.49 -5.70 13.61
CA ARG A 309 10.34 -6.22 14.99
C ARG A 309 9.36 -7.38 15.12
N VAL A 310 8.80 -7.83 14.01
CA VAL A 310 7.87 -8.95 13.93
C VAL A 310 8.46 -10.04 13.03
N PRO A 311 8.03 -11.31 13.18
CA PRO A 311 8.44 -12.36 12.26
C PRO A 311 8.05 -12.02 10.81
N MET A 312 8.87 -12.48 9.86
CA MET A 312 8.67 -12.29 8.43
C MET A 312 8.53 -13.64 7.72
N PHE A 313 7.56 -13.78 6.81
CA PHE A 313 7.52 -14.84 5.82
C PHE A 313 7.89 -14.27 4.45
N LEU A 314 9.07 -14.64 3.98
CA LEU A 314 9.59 -14.22 2.68
C LEU A 314 9.48 -15.39 1.69
N TYR A 315 8.97 -15.13 0.50
CA TYR A 315 8.84 -16.16 -0.53
C TYR A 315 9.14 -15.62 -1.92
N HIS A 316 9.66 -16.46 -2.81
CA HIS A 316 10.12 -16.00 -4.12
C HIS A 316 10.11 -17.16 -5.11
N ALA A 317 9.67 -16.92 -6.35
CA ALA A 317 9.77 -17.91 -7.41
C ALA A 317 11.23 -18.13 -7.82
N ARG A 318 11.61 -19.37 -8.10
CA ARG A 318 12.96 -19.67 -8.64
C ARG A 318 13.12 -19.24 -10.09
N GLY A 319 12.03 -19.28 -10.87
CA GLY A 319 12.02 -18.82 -12.25
C GLY A 319 11.60 -17.36 -12.43
N ASP A 320 11.63 -16.56 -11.36
CA ASP A 320 11.22 -15.15 -11.41
C ASP A 320 12.02 -14.36 -12.46
N GLN A 321 11.34 -13.98 -13.54
CA GLN A 321 11.91 -13.25 -14.66
C GLN A 321 11.90 -11.72 -14.46
N ILE A 322 11.13 -11.21 -13.49
CA ILE A 322 10.97 -9.77 -13.25
C ILE A 322 11.91 -9.33 -12.13
N ILE A 323 11.96 -10.09 -11.03
CA ILE A 323 12.73 -9.76 -9.84
C ILE A 323 13.71 -10.89 -9.58
N PRO A 324 15.02 -10.68 -9.79
CA PRO A 324 16.01 -11.71 -9.59
C PRO A 324 15.92 -12.34 -8.19
N LEU A 325 15.98 -13.68 -8.12
CA LEU A 325 16.00 -14.41 -6.85
C LEU A 325 17.13 -13.94 -5.91
N SER A 326 18.23 -13.41 -6.46
CA SER A 326 19.34 -12.81 -5.72
C SER A 326 18.91 -11.60 -4.88
N VAL A 327 17.96 -10.78 -5.36
CA VAL A 327 17.43 -9.62 -4.63
C VAL A 327 16.69 -10.09 -3.38
N GLY A 328 15.76 -11.03 -3.51
CA GLY A 328 15.01 -11.58 -2.37
C GLY A 328 15.89 -12.36 -1.38
N SER A 329 16.84 -13.15 -1.87
CA SER A 329 17.77 -13.89 -1.00
C SER A 329 18.78 -13.00 -0.29
N THR A 330 19.16 -11.86 -0.86
CA THR A 330 19.96 -10.82 -0.20
C THR A 330 19.16 -10.19 0.94
N LEU A 331 17.91 -9.78 0.69
CA LEU A 331 17.03 -9.23 1.73
C LEU A 331 16.86 -10.20 2.90
N ARG A 332 16.60 -11.49 2.61
CA ARG A 332 16.56 -12.55 3.64
C ARG A 332 17.83 -12.55 4.48
N SER A 333 19.00 -12.54 3.83
CA SER A 333 20.29 -12.64 4.52
C SER A 333 20.54 -11.42 5.42
N GLU A 334 20.15 -10.23 4.98
CA GLU A 334 20.26 -8.99 5.76
C GLU A 334 19.35 -9.01 6.98
N TYR A 335 18.08 -9.39 6.82
CA TYR A 335 17.15 -9.56 7.94
C TYR A 335 17.60 -10.63 8.94
N CYS A 336 18.09 -11.78 8.47
CA CYS A 336 18.64 -12.81 9.35
C CYS A 336 19.86 -12.30 10.13
N ARG A 337 20.78 -11.56 9.49
CA ARG A 337 21.94 -10.95 10.15
C ARG A 337 21.53 -9.91 11.19
N ALA A 338 20.42 -9.22 10.95
CA ALA A 338 19.84 -8.24 11.88
C ALA A 338 18.98 -8.88 12.99
N GLY A 339 18.92 -10.22 13.07
CA GLY A 339 18.21 -10.95 14.12
C GLY A 339 16.69 -11.09 13.92
N VAL A 340 16.18 -10.79 12.73
CA VAL A 340 14.76 -10.94 12.38
C VAL A 340 14.46 -12.43 12.26
N ASN A 341 13.34 -12.88 12.84
CA ASN A 341 12.85 -14.24 12.65
C ASN A 341 12.21 -14.38 11.26
N VAL A 342 13.03 -14.78 10.28
CA VAL A 342 12.61 -14.94 8.88
C VAL A 342 12.34 -16.41 8.57
N ARG A 343 11.16 -16.69 8.01
CA ARG A 343 10.89 -17.92 7.27
C ARG A 343 10.96 -17.62 5.78
N TRP A 344 11.97 -18.17 5.10
CA TRP A 344 12.19 -18.05 3.66
C TRP A 344 11.73 -19.30 2.89
N THR A 345 11.06 -19.10 1.76
CA THR A 345 10.65 -20.17 0.84
C THR A 345 10.97 -19.80 -0.62
N ALA A 346 11.93 -20.49 -1.23
CA ALA A 346 12.16 -20.41 -2.68
C ALA A 346 11.29 -21.45 -3.40
N LEU A 347 10.25 -20.97 -4.07
CA LEU A 347 9.19 -21.76 -4.70
C LEU A 347 9.65 -22.36 -6.04
N PRO A 348 9.19 -23.56 -6.41
CA PRO A 348 9.49 -24.16 -7.71
C PRO A 348 8.83 -23.42 -8.90
N ALA A 349 7.89 -22.52 -8.63
CA ALA A 349 7.24 -21.63 -9.60
C ALA A 349 8.17 -21.19 -10.76
N PRO A 350 7.75 -21.38 -12.02
CA PRO A 350 8.56 -21.12 -13.20
C PRO A 350 8.66 -19.63 -13.57
N ASP A 351 7.83 -18.76 -12.99
CA ASP A 351 7.78 -17.33 -13.31
C ASP A 351 7.32 -16.49 -12.10
N HIS A 352 7.35 -15.17 -12.26
CA HIS A 352 6.99 -14.20 -11.23
C HIS A 352 5.53 -14.33 -10.76
N VAL A 353 4.57 -14.52 -11.67
CA VAL A 353 3.13 -14.51 -11.35
C VAL A 353 2.72 -15.83 -10.67
N THR A 354 3.20 -16.95 -11.18
CA THR A 354 2.99 -18.27 -10.57
C THR A 354 3.58 -18.34 -9.15
N GLY A 355 4.65 -17.59 -8.86
CA GLY A 355 5.16 -17.41 -7.51
C GLY A 355 4.15 -16.83 -6.52
N ALA A 356 3.28 -15.90 -6.96
CA ALA A 356 2.20 -15.37 -6.14
C ALA A 356 1.14 -16.43 -5.85
N VAL A 357 0.78 -17.21 -6.87
CA VAL A 357 -0.24 -18.27 -6.80
C VAL A 357 0.19 -19.40 -5.88
N GLU A 358 1.43 -19.88 -6.02
CA GLU A 358 1.99 -20.94 -5.17
C GLU A 358 2.24 -20.46 -3.73
N GLY A 359 2.81 -19.26 -3.58
CA GLY A 359 3.24 -18.73 -2.29
C GLY A 359 2.12 -18.12 -1.46
N GLY A 360 1.09 -17.55 -2.09
CA GLY A 360 0.02 -16.81 -1.44
C GLY A 360 -0.71 -17.63 -0.36
N PRO A 361 -1.27 -18.81 -0.68
CA PRO A 361 -1.92 -19.65 0.32
C PRO A 361 -0.99 -20.04 1.49
N LEU A 362 0.28 -20.30 1.22
CA LEU A 362 1.27 -20.62 2.27
C LEU A 362 1.52 -19.42 3.19
N ALA A 363 1.64 -18.21 2.64
CA ALA A 363 1.78 -16.97 3.38
C ALA A 363 0.55 -16.69 4.26
N ILE A 364 -0.65 -16.90 3.72
CA ILE A 364 -1.93 -16.70 4.42
C ILE A 364 -2.04 -17.63 5.63
N GLU A 365 -1.74 -18.92 5.46
CA GLU A 365 -1.74 -19.86 6.58
C GLU A 365 -0.67 -19.51 7.61
N TRP A 366 0.54 -19.16 7.16
CA TRP A 366 1.61 -18.75 8.08
C TRP A 366 1.21 -17.54 8.93
N LEU A 367 0.56 -16.54 8.33
CA LEU A 367 0.03 -15.34 9.01
C LEU A 367 -1.10 -15.70 9.98
N ALA A 368 -2.03 -16.58 9.59
CA ALA A 368 -3.10 -17.04 10.47
C ALA A 368 -2.56 -17.65 11.77
N LEU A 369 -1.47 -18.43 11.69
CA LEU A 369 -0.81 -18.97 12.89
C LEU A 369 -0.21 -17.85 13.77
N ARG A 370 0.31 -16.75 13.19
CA ARG A 370 0.81 -15.59 13.96
C ARG A 370 -0.33 -14.87 14.66
N ILE A 371 -1.44 -14.68 13.97
CA ILE A 371 -2.66 -14.04 14.48
C ILE A 371 -3.19 -14.82 15.70
N LEU A 372 -3.15 -16.16 15.64
CA LEU A 372 -3.52 -17.06 16.75
C LEU A 372 -2.50 -17.08 17.89
N GLY A 373 -1.37 -16.38 17.77
CA GLY A 373 -0.36 -16.25 18.83
C GLY A 373 0.62 -17.42 18.93
N LEU A 374 0.66 -18.30 17.93
CA LEU A 374 1.67 -19.36 17.88
C LEU A 374 3.06 -18.74 17.65
N PRO A 375 4.17 -19.38 18.07
CA PRO A 375 5.53 -18.90 17.81
C PRO A 375 5.95 -19.14 16.35
N ALA A 376 6.82 -18.28 15.81
CA ALA A 376 7.28 -18.36 14.42
C ALA A 376 8.58 -19.16 14.39
N ILE A 377 8.69 -20.09 13.45
CA ILE A 377 9.90 -20.87 13.21
C ILE A 377 10.54 -20.36 11.93
N GLY A 378 11.66 -19.65 12.09
CA GLY A 378 12.47 -19.16 10.99
C GLY A 378 13.41 -20.23 10.45
N ASN A 379 14.07 -19.90 9.34
CA ASN A 379 15.18 -20.65 8.76
C ASN A 379 16.31 -19.71 8.32
N CYS A 380 16.52 -18.65 9.08
CA CYS A 380 17.87 -18.14 9.28
C CYS A 380 18.73 -19.30 9.84
#